data_AF-A0A959CVW2-F1
#
_entry.id   AF-A0A959CVW2-F1
#
_cell.length_a   1.000
_cell.length_b   1.000
_cell.length_c   1.000
_cell.angle_alpha   90.00
_cell.angle_beta   90.00
_cell.angle_gamma   90.00
#
_symmetry.space_group_name_H-M   'P 1'
#
loop_
_entity.id
_entity.type
_entity.pdbx_description
1 polymer ?
#
loop_
_entity_poly.entity_id
_entity_poly.type
_entity_poly.pdbx_seq_one_letter_code
_entity_poly.pdbx_strand_id
1 'polypeptide(L)'
;MKKGLLILFLGGLFLPWNCKQDNRQPPGREEVFAIRDSLRNELLLRIGRAQQEINRQAEAMKNRAFDADQATARRLNQKARTVETAYEKLERQAQILVADSLMGDWSILEQETELLINEVSRELKTPF
;
A
#
# COMPACT_ATOMS: atom_id res chain seq x y z
N MET A 1 12.36 -72.40 -7.86
CA MET A 1 12.31 -71.30 -6.87
C MET A 1 13.12 -70.14 -7.46
N LYS A 2 12.47 -69.06 -7.92
CA LYS A 2 12.40 -67.73 -7.25
C LYS A 2 13.82 -67.14 -7.06
N LYS A 3 14.25 -66.00 -7.64
CA LYS A 3 13.64 -64.87 -8.36
C LYS A 3 14.73 -64.21 -9.22
N GLY A 4 14.35 -63.64 -10.36
CA GLY A 4 15.24 -62.80 -11.18
C GLY A 4 15.51 -61.45 -10.53
N LEU A 5 16.63 -60.84 -10.92
CA LEU A 5 16.94 -59.44 -10.65
C LEU A 5 17.51 -58.82 -11.92
N LEU A 6 16.61 -58.19 -12.69
CA LEU A 6 16.92 -57.44 -13.89
C LEU A 6 16.97 -55.97 -13.45
N ILE A 7 18.18 -55.40 -13.33
CA ILE A 7 18.37 -54.01 -12.93
C ILE A 7 18.20 -53.15 -14.18
N LEU A 8 17.01 -52.56 -14.32
CA LEU A 8 16.70 -51.55 -15.34
C LEU A 8 17.36 -50.22 -14.94
N PHE A 9 18.46 -49.87 -15.60
CA PHE A 9 18.98 -48.50 -15.65
C PHE A 9 18.11 -47.68 -16.62
N LEU A 10 17.03 -47.09 -16.09
CA LEU A 10 16.20 -46.10 -16.79
C LEU A 10 16.00 -44.91 -15.86
N GLY A 11 16.43 -43.72 -16.29
CA GLY A 11 16.07 -42.47 -15.63
C GLY A 11 17.22 -41.50 -15.33
N GLY A 12 18.29 -41.49 -16.13
CA GLY A 12 19.25 -40.38 -16.15
C GLY A 12 18.67 -39.15 -16.86
N LEU A 13 17.63 -38.55 -16.29
CA LEU A 13 17.19 -37.18 -16.60
C LEU A 13 17.25 -36.37 -15.31
N PHE A 14 18.46 -36.17 -14.80
CA PHE A 14 18.75 -34.97 -14.02
C PHE A 14 18.66 -33.82 -15.02
N LEU A 15 17.46 -33.27 -15.21
CA LEU A 15 17.32 -31.92 -15.72
C LEU A 15 18.16 -31.05 -14.77
N PRO A 16 19.17 -30.30 -15.25
CA PRO A 16 19.79 -29.30 -14.42
C PRO A 16 18.68 -28.33 -14.05
N TRP A 17 18.25 -28.41 -12.80
CA TRP A 17 17.51 -27.36 -12.15
C TRP A 17 18.42 -26.14 -12.28
N ASN A 18 18.15 -25.31 -13.29
CA ASN A 18 18.74 -23.99 -13.42
C ASN A 18 18.19 -23.17 -12.24
N CYS A 19 18.69 -23.46 -11.04
CA CYS A 19 18.98 -22.40 -10.09
C CYS A 19 19.90 -21.48 -10.87
N LYS A 20 19.33 -20.47 -11.54
CA LYS A 20 20.05 -19.22 -11.73
C LYS A 20 20.50 -18.87 -10.33
N GLN A 21 21.75 -19.19 -10.03
CA GLN A 21 22.44 -18.70 -8.86
C GLN A 21 22.30 -17.20 -9.01
N ASP A 22 21.40 -16.62 -8.23
CA ASP A 22 21.15 -15.19 -8.26
C ASP A 22 22.44 -14.57 -7.71
N ASN A 23 23.37 -14.26 -8.62
CA ASN A 23 24.66 -13.67 -8.30
C ASN A 23 24.52 -12.19 -7.91
N ARG A 24 23.29 -11.73 -7.64
CA ARG A 24 23.07 -10.46 -6.95
C ARG A 24 23.65 -10.59 -5.56
N GLN A 25 24.72 -9.85 -5.34
CA GLN A 25 25.21 -9.60 -3.99
C GLN A 25 24.03 -9.06 -3.18
N PRO A 26 23.70 -9.66 -2.01
CA PRO A 26 22.61 -9.17 -1.20
C PRO A 26 22.87 -7.69 -0.87
N PRO A 27 21.84 -6.83 -0.93
CA PRO A 27 22.04 -5.40 -0.78
C PRO A 27 22.71 -5.09 0.55
N GLY A 28 23.63 -4.13 0.52
CA GLY A 28 24.27 -3.62 1.73
C GLY A 28 23.23 -2.98 2.66
N ARG A 29 23.53 -2.88 3.96
CA ARG A 29 22.61 -2.24 4.92
C ARG A 29 22.22 -0.82 4.49
N GLU A 30 23.17 -0.06 3.96
CA GLU A 30 22.95 1.29 3.46
C GLU A 30 21.97 1.32 2.28
N GLU A 31 22.08 0.37 1.35
CA GLU A 31 21.18 0.25 0.20
C GLU A 31 19.76 -0.10 0.65
N VAL A 32 19.61 -1.01 1.63
CA VAL A 32 18.31 -1.35 2.21
C VAL A 32 17.66 -0.13 2.88
N PHE A 33 18.42 0.66 3.64
CA PHE A 33 17.90 1.89 4.25
C PHE A 33 17.55 2.95 3.20
N ALA A 34 18.35 3.10 2.14
CA ALA A 34 18.06 4.05 1.06
C ALA A 34 16.77 3.70 0.30
N ILE A 35 16.56 2.42 -0.02
CA ILE A 35 15.33 1.94 -0.68
C ILE A 35 14.13 2.19 0.23
N ARG A 36 14.24 1.82 1.50
CA ARG A 36 13.20 2.04 2.51
C ARG A 36 12.81 3.52 2.61
N ASP A 37 13.80 4.41 2.72
CA ASP A 37 13.56 5.83 2.87
C ASP A 37 12.95 6.44 1.60
N SER A 38 13.34 5.94 0.43
CA SER A 38 12.71 6.29 -0.85
C SER A 38 11.23 5.90 -0.89
N LEU A 39 10.90 4.64 -0.55
CA LEU A 39 9.52 4.15 -0.50
C LEU A 39 8.68 4.93 0.52
N ARG A 40 9.24 5.19 1.71
CA ARG A 40 8.61 6.02 2.73
C ARG A 40 8.24 7.39 2.18
N ASN A 41 9.18 8.06 1.53
CA ASN A 41 8.97 9.40 1.00
C ASN A 41 7.88 9.39 -0.09
N GLU A 42 7.87 8.38 -0.95
CA GLU A 42 6.82 8.23 -1.97
C GLU A 42 5.44 8.06 -1.34
N LEU A 43 5.29 7.18 -0.34
CA LEU A 43 4.02 6.98 0.36
C LEU A 43 3.56 8.24 1.08
N LEU A 44 4.46 8.95 1.77
CA LEU A 44 4.13 10.22 2.43
C LEU A 44 3.66 11.28 1.43
N LEU A 45 4.28 11.36 0.25
CA LEU A 45 3.83 12.26 -0.81
C LEU A 45 2.43 11.90 -1.31
N ARG A 46 2.14 10.61 -1.49
CA ARG A 46 0.82 10.13 -1.91
C ARG A 46 -0.25 10.40 -0.86
N ILE A 47 0.05 10.16 0.42
CA ILE A 47 -0.81 10.53 1.53
C ILE A 47 -1.09 12.05 1.51
N GLY A 48 -0.06 12.88 1.36
CA GLY A 48 -0.22 14.33 1.31
C GLY A 48 -1.11 14.79 0.16
N ARG A 49 -0.97 14.20 -1.05
CA ARG A 49 -1.86 14.48 -2.18
C ARG A 49 -3.30 14.09 -1.89
N ALA A 50 -3.52 12.91 -1.32
CA ALA A 50 -4.85 12.44 -0.96
C ALA A 50 -5.50 13.36 0.10
N GLN A 51 -4.75 13.76 1.13
CA GLN A 51 -5.21 14.69 2.16
C GLN A 51 -5.62 16.06 1.59
N GLN A 52 -4.83 16.63 0.67
CA GLN A 52 -5.17 17.89 0.00
C GLN A 52 -6.47 17.76 -0.81
N GLU A 53 -6.64 16.65 -1.53
CA GLU A 53 -7.84 16.41 -2.33
C GLU A 53 -9.08 16.19 -1.46
N ILE A 54 -8.94 15.50 -0.32
CA ILE A 54 -10.02 15.39 0.68
C ILE A 54 -10.46 16.77 1.13
N ASN A 55 -9.52 17.62 1.55
CA ASN A 55 -9.83 18.97 2.03
C ASN A 55 -10.56 19.78 0.95
N ARG A 56 -10.07 19.73 -0.29
CA ARG A 56 -10.71 20.40 -1.42
C ARG A 56 -12.16 19.93 -1.64
N GLN A 57 -12.40 18.63 -1.62
CA GLN A 57 -13.74 18.07 -1.84
C GLN A 57 -14.68 18.32 -0.65
N ALA A 58 -14.19 18.15 0.58
CA ALA A 58 -14.97 18.41 1.79
C ALA A 58 -15.43 19.88 1.83
N GLU A 59 -14.54 20.81 1.55
CA GLU A 59 -14.86 22.24 1.51
C GLU A 59 -15.86 22.57 0.40
N ALA A 60 -15.69 21.99 -0.80
CA ALA A 60 -16.66 22.15 -1.87
C ALA A 60 -18.05 21.60 -1.51
N MET A 61 -18.12 20.49 -0.75
CA MET A 61 -19.39 19.93 -0.27
C MET A 61 -20.04 20.83 0.78
N LYS A 62 -19.26 21.36 1.74
CA LYS A 62 -19.76 22.28 2.78
C LYS A 62 -20.29 23.59 2.17
N ASN A 63 -19.55 24.16 1.22
CA ASN A 63 -19.98 25.37 0.52
C ASN A 63 -21.29 25.14 -0.25
N ARG A 64 -21.41 24.01 -0.97
CA ARG A 64 -22.68 23.64 -1.62
C ARG A 64 -23.82 23.38 -0.63
N ALA A 65 -23.51 22.93 0.58
CA ALA A 65 -24.51 22.68 1.61
C ALA A 65 -25.10 23.97 2.18
N PHE A 66 -24.34 25.08 2.15
CA PHE A 66 -24.79 26.38 2.64
C PHE A 66 -25.95 26.95 1.81
N ASP A 67 -25.89 26.80 0.49
CA ASP A 67 -26.90 27.32 -0.45
C ASP A 67 -28.05 26.34 -0.75
N ALA A 68 -28.01 25.13 -0.18
CA ALA A 68 -28.94 24.06 -0.52
C ALA A 68 -30.16 23.99 0.43
N ASP A 69 -31.20 23.27 -0.01
CA ASP A 69 -32.29 22.89 0.87
C ASP A 69 -31.82 22.02 2.05
N GLN A 70 -32.63 21.92 3.09
CA GLN A 70 -32.25 21.23 4.32
C GLN A 70 -31.89 19.74 4.12
N ALA A 71 -32.57 19.04 3.22
CA ALA A 71 -32.29 17.62 2.97
C ALA A 71 -30.97 17.45 2.21
N THR A 72 -30.73 18.27 1.20
CA THR A 72 -29.51 18.29 0.42
C THR A 72 -28.30 18.71 1.27
N ALA A 73 -28.45 19.75 2.09
CA ALA A 73 -27.41 20.22 3.01
C ALA A 73 -26.99 19.13 4.01
N ARG A 74 -27.96 18.40 4.60
CA ARG A 74 -27.67 17.26 5.49
C ARG A 74 -26.86 16.18 4.77
N ARG A 75 -27.27 15.81 3.55
CA ARG A 75 -26.57 14.78 2.76
C ARG A 75 -25.14 15.20 2.41
N LEU A 76 -24.93 16.45 2.01
CA LEU A 76 -23.61 16.98 1.67
C LEU A 76 -22.70 17.02 2.89
N ASN A 77 -23.20 17.51 4.03
CA ASN A 77 -22.44 17.52 5.28
C ASN A 77 -22.09 16.11 5.78
N GLN A 78 -22.98 15.14 5.60
CA GLN A 78 -22.67 13.75 5.92
C GLN A 78 -21.54 13.19 5.04
N LYS A 79 -21.58 13.47 3.73
CA LYS A 79 -20.49 13.08 2.82
C LYS A 79 -19.16 13.77 3.16
N ALA A 80 -19.21 15.06 3.49
CA ALA A 80 -18.02 15.80 3.93
C ALA A 80 -17.37 15.14 5.16
N ARG A 81 -18.18 14.76 6.15
CA ARG A 81 -17.69 14.02 7.34
C ARG A 81 -17.09 12.65 7.01
N THR A 82 -17.69 11.93 6.04
CA THR A 82 -17.14 10.64 5.59
C THR A 82 -15.73 10.82 5.03
N VAL A 83 -15.52 11.81 4.16
CA VAL A 83 -14.19 12.05 3.58
C VAL A 83 -13.22 12.62 4.62
N GLU A 84 -13.67 13.45 5.57
CA GLU A 84 -12.84 13.93 6.68
C GLU A 84 -12.37 12.79 7.60
N THR A 85 -13.21 11.78 7.84
CA THR A 85 -12.78 10.57 8.58
C THR A 85 -11.62 9.87 7.85
N ALA A 86 -11.64 9.87 6.51
CA ALA A 86 -10.57 9.30 5.71
C ALA A 86 -9.26 10.11 5.84
N TYR A 87 -9.35 11.44 5.99
CA TYR A 87 -8.21 12.29 6.30
C TYR A 87 -7.54 11.89 7.62
N GLU A 88 -8.33 11.69 8.68
CA GLU A 88 -7.82 11.29 10.00
C GLU A 88 -7.13 9.92 9.99
N LYS A 89 -7.61 8.99 9.16
CA LYS A 89 -6.94 7.69 8.95
C LYS A 89 -5.57 7.90 8.27
N LEU A 90 -5.53 8.68 7.19
CA LEU A 90 -4.31 8.98 6.45
C LEU A 90 -3.28 9.71 7.31
N GLU A 91 -3.73 10.66 8.14
CA GLU A 91 -2.88 11.40 9.07
C GLU A 91 -2.21 10.47 10.09
N ARG A 92 -2.97 9.55 10.68
CA ARG A 92 -2.40 8.53 11.58
C ARG A 92 -1.38 7.64 10.87
N GLN A 93 -1.67 7.23 9.63
CA GLN A 93 -0.73 6.42 8.85
C GLN A 93 0.57 7.18 8.53
N ALA A 94 0.47 8.46 8.18
CA ALA A 94 1.64 9.33 7.99
C ALA A 94 2.47 9.44 9.26
N GLN A 95 1.83 9.61 10.43
CA GLN A 95 2.53 9.65 11.72
C GLN A 95 3.29 8.34 12.00
N ILE A 96 2.70 7.19 11.68
CA ILE A 96 3.37 5.88 11.81
C ILE A 96 4.58 5.78 10.87
N LEU A 97 4.43 6.22 9.61
CA LEU A 97 5.51 6.24 8.62
C LEU A 97 6.68 7.14 9.04
N VAL A 98 6.38 8.31 9.62
CA VAL A 98 7.37 9.29 10.08
C VAL A 98 8.07 8.84 11.37
N ALA A 99 7.37 8.12 12.26
CA ALA A 99 7.91 7.69 13.56
C ALA A 99 9.07 6.67 13.49
N ASP A 100 9.60 6.39 12.28
CA ASP A 100 10.77 5.56 12.02
C ASP A 100 10.75 4.26 12.82
N SER A 101 9.82 3.35 12.48
CA SER A 101 9.82 2.01 13.06
C SER A 101 11.02 1.22 12.51
N LEU A 102 12.18 1.42 13.15
CA LEU A 102 13.38 0.59 12.99
C LEU A 102 13.12 -0.90 13.30
N MET A 103 11.91 -1.26 13.79
CA MET A 103 11.54 -2.62 14.22
C MET A 103 10.23 -3.15 13.61
N GLY A 104 9.58 -2.42 12.70
CA GLY A 104 8.35 -2.86 12.04
C GLY A 104 8.65 -3.61 10.75
N ASP A 105 7.82 -4.59 10.40
CA ASP A 105 7.85 -5.20 9.08
C ASP A 105 7.37 -4.15 8.05
N TRP A 106 8.34 -3.52 7.37
CA TRP A 106 8.06 -2.45 6.41
C TRP A 106 7.08 -2.89 5.32
N SER A 107 7.14 -4.17 4.93
CA SER A 107 6.24 -4.69 3.89
C SER A 107 4.76 -4.63 4.32
N ILE A 108 4.48 -4.85 5.61
CA ILE A 108 3.14 -4.73 6.17
C ILE A 108 2.70 -3.25 6.17
N LEU A 109 3.59 -2.36 6.61
CA LEU A 109 3.30 -0.92 6.66
C LEU A 109 3.02 -0.34 5.27
N GLU A 110 3.81 -0.73 4.27
CA GLU A 110 3.59 -0.39 2.87
C GLU A 110 2.21 -0.87 2.42
N GLN A 111 1.92 -2.16 2.61
CA GLN A 111 0.66 -2.77 2.19
C GLN A 111 -0.55 -2.10 2.84
N GLU A 112 -0.51 -1.83 4.14
CA GLU A 112 -1.58 -1.13 4.86
C GLU A 112 -1.79 0.29 4.32
N THR A 113 -0.70 1.00 4.03
CA THR A 113 -0.75 2.34 3.45
C THR A 113 -1.37 2.32 2.06
N GLU A 114 -0.96 1.38 1.21
CA GLU A 114 -1.53 1.21 -0.13
C GLU A 114 -3.01 0.88 -0.09
N LEU A 115 -3.43 -0.01 0.81
CA LEU A 115 -4.84 -0.36 0.98
C LEU A 115 -5.66 0.86 1.38
N LEU A 116 -5.14 1.68 2.30
CA LEU A 116 -5.80 2.91 2.73
C LEU A 116 -5.88 3.94 1.61
N ILE A 117 -4.80 4.17 0.86
CA ILE A 117 -4.80 5.07 -0.30
C ILE A 117 -5.80 4.60 -1.36
N ASN A 118 -5.91 3.29 -1.59
CA ASN A 118 -6.88 2.72 -2.52
C ASN A 118 -8.33 2.81 -2.02
N GLU A 119 -8.57 2.71 -0.70
CA GLU A 119 -9.88 3.00 -0.09
C GLU A 119 -10.27 4.47 -0.33
N VAL A 120 -9.37 5.40 -0.03
CA VAL A 120 -9.57 6.85 -0.23
C VAL A 120 -9.79 7.17 -1.72
N SER A 121 -9.01 6.57 -2.61
CA SER A 121 -9.13 6.76 -4.05
C SER A 121 -10.51 6.36 -4.57
N ARG A 122 -11.07 5.26 -4.03
CA ARG A 122 -12.42 4.80 -4.37
C ARG A 122 -13.50 5.72 -3.82
N GLU A 123 -13.36 6.18 -2.58
CA GLU A 123 -14.31 7.10 -1.95
C GLU A 123 -14.37 8.44 -2.69
N LEU A 124 -13.19 9.00 -3.03
CA LEU A 124 -13.05 10.29 -3.72
C LEU A 124 -13.16 10.20 -5.24
N LYS A 125 -13.21 8.99 -5.79
CA LYS A 125 -13.18 8.71 -7.24
C LYS A 125 -11.98 9.39 -7.95
N THR A 126 -10.83 9.43 -7.29
CA THR A 126 -9.60 10.07 -7.76
C THR A 126 -8.41 9.16 -7.45
N PRO A 127 -7.54 8.80 -8.42
CA PRO A 127 -6.37 7.96 -8.16
C PRO A 127 -5.19 8.77 -7.57
N PHE A 128 -4.40 8.17 -6.65
CA PHE A 128 -3.27 8.82 -5.96
C PHE A 128 -1.97 8.01 -5.90
#